data_AF-A0A7J9RQ98-F1
#
_entry.id   AF-A0A7J9RQ98-F1
#
_cell.length_a   1.000
_cell.length_b   1.000
_cell.length_c   1.000
_cell.angle_alpha   90.00
_cell.angle_beta   90.00
_cell.angle_gamma   90.00
#
_symmetry.space_group_name_H-M   'P 1'
#
loop_
_entity.id
_entity.type
_entity.pdbx_description
1 polymer ?
#
loop_
_entity_poly.entity_id
_entity_poly.type
_entity_poly.pdbx_seq_one_letter_code
_entity_poly.pdbx_strand_id
1 'polypeptide(L)'
;MDGDTMDVVIDLGFYVTMRERVRLKGINTPEIYKVPKNSEEYKKGMDAKEYVERRLNENGNELVIETEKRGKWRRWLAKVYLKDSTESLNEELVEKGLVETVR
;
A
#
# COMPACT_ATOMS: atom_id res chain seq x y z
N MET A 1 6.06 2.20 -8.18
CA MET A 1 4.87 2.81 -7.55
C MET A 1 5.31 3.35 -6.21
N ASP A 2 4.69 4.43 -5.74
CA ASP A 2 4.93 4.90 -4.36
C ASP A 2 4.48 3.82 -3.37
N GLY A 3 5.04 3.78 -2.16
CA GLY A 3 4.78 2.69 -1.19
C GLY A 3 3.31 2.57 -0.75
N ASP A 4 2.49 3.59 -1.00
CA ASP A 4 1.04 3.56 -0.75
C ASP A 4 0.20 2.93 -1.87
N THR A 5 0.80 2.56 -3.01
CA THR A 5 0.07 2.08 -4.19
C THR A 5 0.61 0.73 -4.66
N MET A 6 -0.29 -0.23 -4.85
CA MET A 6 0.04 -1.58 -5.30
C MET A 6 -0.94 -2.10 -6.36
N ASP A 7 -0.45 -2.99 -7.21
CA ASP A 7 -1.25 -3.74 -8.17
C ASP A 7 -1.55 -5.12 -7.59
N VAL A 8 -2.82 -5.51 -7.56
CA VAL A 8 -3.29 -6.75 -6.95
C VAL A 8 -4.06 -7.60 -7.97
N VAL A 9 -3.99 -8.91 -7.78
CA VAL A 9 -4.84 -9.88 -8.47
C VAL A 9 -5.85 -10.39 -7.44
N ILE A 10 -7.11 -10.06 -7.65
CA ILE A 10 -8.21 -10.44 -6.76
C ILE A 10 -8.88 -11.68 -7.37
N ASP A 11 -8.93 -12.76 -6.59
CA ASP A 11 -9.73 -13.95 -6.92
C ASP A 11 -11.20 -13.69 -6.51
N LEU A 12 -12.12 -13.82 -7.47
CA LEU A 12 -13.56 -13.65 -7.25
C LEU A 12 -14.29 -15.01 -7.19
N GLY A 13 -13.55 -16.11 -7.21
CA GLY A 13 -14.07 -17.46 -7.39
C GLY A 13 -14.44 -17.76 -8.85
N PHE A 14 -14.99 -18.94 -9.09
CA PHE A 14 -15.51 -19.35 -10.40
C PHE A 14 -14.52 -19.20 -11.57
N TYR A 15 -13.21 -19.34 -11.31
CA TYR A 15 -12.13 -19.12 -12.30
C TYR A 15 -12.07 -17.68 -12.85
N VAL A 16 -12.62 -16.71 -12.12
CA VAL A 16 -12.61 -15.29 -12.47
C VAL A 16 -11.60 -14.57 -11.58
N THR A 17 -10.65 -13.88 -12.22
CA THR A 17 -9.70 -13.00 -11.52
C THR A 17 -9.83 -11.58 -12.06
N MET A 18 -9.59 -10.60 -11.19
CA MET A 18 -9.60 -9.19 -11.53
C MET A 18 -8.28 -8.56 -11.14
N ARG A 19 -7.65 -7.85 -12.09
CA ARG A 19 -6.46 -7.04 -11.81
C ARG A 19 -6.90 -5.63 -11.49
N GLU A 20 -6.53 -5.14 -10.31
CA GLU A 20 -6.88 -3.80 -9.87
C GLU A 20 -5.66 -3.09 -9.28
N ARG A 21 -5.67 -1.77 -9.37
CA ARG A 21 -4.72 -0.91 -8.68
C ARG A 21 -5.39 -0.35 -7.44
N VAL A 22 -4.80 -0.63 -6.28
CA VAL A 22 -5.30 -0.20 -4.98
C VAL A 22 -4.32 0.79 -4.35
N ARG A 23 -4.85 1.76 -3.60
CA ARG A 23 -4.08 2.71 -2.79
C ARG A 23 -4.48 2.52 -1.32
N LEU A 24 -3.49 2.53 -0.44
CA LEU A 24 -3.71 2.46 0.99
C LEU A 24 -4.55 3.67 1.44
N LYS A 25 -5.70 3.39 2.05
CA LYS A 25 -6.64 4.40 2.53
C LYS A 25 -6.03 5.18 3.70
N GLY A 26 -6.27 6.49 3.71
CA GLY A 26 -5.99 7.37 4.85
C GLY A 26 -4.52 7.71 5.05
N ILE A 27 -3.63 7.27 4.16
CA ILE A 27 -2.19 7.50 4.27
C ILE A 27 -1.59 7.89 2.91
N ASN A 28 -0.50 8.65 2.95
CA ASN A 28 0.36 8.93 1.81
C ASN A 28 1.80 8.58 2.16
N THR A 29 2.47 7.84 1.28
CA THR A 29 3.92 7.68 1.36
C THR A 29 4.63 8.90 0.78
N PRO A 30 5.86 9.23 1.25
CA PRO A 30 6.69 10.23 0.61
C PRO A 30 6.91 9.92 -0.88
N GLU A 31 7.02 10.96 -1.69
CA GLU A 31 7.17 10.84 -3.14
C GLU A 31 8.55 10.28 -3.51
N ILE A 32 8.60 9.35 -4.46
CA ILE A 32 9.87 8.78 -4.97
C ILE A 32 10.20 9.19 -6.41
N TYR A 33 9.20 9.57 -7.22
CA TYR A 33 9.41 9.82 -8.65
C TYR A 33 9.64 11.29 -9.01
N LYS A 34 9.13 12.22 -8.21
CA LYS A 34 9.16 13.67 -8.51
C LYS A 34 10.19 14.45 -7.70
N VAL A 35 11.03 13.74 -6.96
CA VAL A 35 12.02 14.33 -6.06
C VAL A 35 13.44 13.92 -6.47
N PRO A 36 14.47 14.73 -6.17
CA PRO A 36 15.86 14.36 -6.42
C PRO A 36 16.23 13.08 -5.67
N LYS A 37 16.95 12.15 -6.31
CA LYS A 37 17.35 10.86 -5.69
C LYS A 37 18.24 11.01 -4.45
N ASN A 38 18.88 12.15 -4.27
CA ASN A 38 19.70 12.48 -3.12
C ASN A 38 18.94 13.23 -2.02
N SER A 39 17.65 13.53 -2.22
CA SER A 39 16.84 14.23 -1.22
C SER A 39 16.50 13.30 -0.05
N GLU A 40 16.27 13.91 1.11
CA GLU A 40 15.78 13.20 2.29
C GLU A 40 14.39 12.57 2.05
N GLU A 41 13.55 13.25 1.26
CA GLU A 41 12.22 12.77 0.87
C GLU A 41 12.29 11.48 0.04
N TYR A 42 13.22 11.40 -0.91
CA TYR A 42 13.43 10.19 -1.70
C TYR A 42 13.81 8.99 -0.83
N LYS A 43 14.72 9.20 0.14
CA LYS A 43 15.14 8.14 1.08
C LYS A 43 13.96 7.64 1.90
N LYS A 44 13.18 8.55 2.50
CA LYS A 44 11.98 8.17 3.27
C LYS A 44 10.95 7.44 2.41
N GLY A 45 10.77 7.85 1.16
CA GLY A 45 9.87 7.17 0.22
C GLY A 45 10.36 5.76 -0.12
N MET A 46 11.66 5.58 -0.29
CA MET A 46 12.27 4.26 -0.48
C MET A 46 12.13 3.38 0.76
N ASP A 47 12.37 3.91 1.96
CA ASP A 47 12.22 3.17 3.22
C ASP A 47 10.77 2.66 3.40
N ALA A 48 9.79 3.52 3.13
CA ALA A 48 8.38 3.14 3.17
C ALA A 48 8.03 2.06 2.13
N LYS A 49 8.56 2.20 0.91
CA LYS A 49 8.37 1.22 -0.18
C LYS A 49 8.97 -0.14 0.16
N GLU A 50 10.22 -0.16 0.63
CA GLU A 50 10.92 -1.39 1.01
C GLU A 50 10.24 -2.07 2.19
N TYR A 51 9.71 -1.30 3.15
CA TYR A 51 8.92 -1.86 4.25
C TYR A 51 7.68 -2.60 3.74
N VAL A 52 6.91 -1.99 2.84
CA VAL A 52 5.71 -2.61 2.25
C VAL A 52 6.08 -3.85 1.45
N GLU A 53 7.08 -3.77 0.58
CA GLU A 53 7.54 -4.92 -0.23
C GLU A 53 8.00 -6.08 0.67
N ARG A 54 8.72 -5.80 1.75
CA ARG A 54 9.14 -6.80 2.73
C ARG A 54 7.95 -7.45 3.45
N ARG A 55 7.00 -6.66 3.96
CA ARG A 55 5.82 -7.19 4.68
C ARG A 55 4.95 -8.08 3.78
N LEU A 56 4.79 -7.69 2.52
CA LEU A 56 4.11 -8.52 1.51
C LEU A 56 4.85 -9.83 1.27
N ASN A 57 6.18 -9.78 1.11
CA ASN A 57 6.99 -10.98 0.90
C ASN A 57 6.95 -11.96 2.08
N GLU A 58 7.04 -11.44 3.31
CA GLU A 58 6.94 -12.21 4.56
C GLU A 58 5.59 -12.93 4.69
N ASN A 59 4.54 -12.42 4.04
CA ASN A 59 3.20 -13.00 4.00
C ASN A 59 2.92 -13.77 2.70
N GLY A 60 3.95 -14.15 1.94
CA GLY A 60 3.79 -14.93 0.70
C GLY A 60 3.06 -14.17 -0.41
N ASN A 61 3.00 -12.84 -0.34
CA ASN A 61 2.19 -11.95 -1.18
C ASN A 61 0.68 -12.25 -1.13
N GLU A 62 0.21 -12.92 -0.08
CA GLU A 62 -1.20 -13.10 0.21
C GLU A 62 -1.67 -12.01 1.19
N LEU A 63 -2.82 -11.43 0.90
CA LEU A 63 -3.37 -10.32 1.68
C LEU A 63 -4.88 -10.26 1.50
N VAL A 64 -5.56 -9.71 2.50
CA VAL A 64 -6.99 -9.38 2.42
C VAL A 64 -7.12 -7.88 2.24
N ILE A 65 -7.93 -7.46 1.26
CA ILE A 65 -8.26 -6.05 1.05
C ILE A 65 -9.70 -5.77 1.44
N GLU A 66 -9.91 -4.68 2.17
CA GLU A 66 -11.22 -4.07 2.34
C GLU A 66 -11.27 -2.79 1.51
N THR A 67 -11.96 -2.82 0.38
CA THR A 67 -12.07 -1.69 -0.55
C THR A 67 -13.29 -0.83 -0.24
N GLU A 68 -13.16 0.49 -0.30
CA GLU A 68 -14.26 1.41 0.03
C GLU A 68 -14.80 2.16 -1.20
N LYS A 69 -14.13 3.23 -1.66
CA LYS A 69 -14.53 3.99 -2.85
C LYS A 69 -13.47 3.98 -3.94
N ARG A 70 -13.90 4.09 -5.19
CA ARG A 70 -13.00 4.51 -6.28
C ARG A 70 -12.69 5.99 -6.12
N GLY A 71 -11.42 6.31 -5.87
CA GLY A 71 -10.95 7.69 -5.78
C GLY A 71 -11.06 8.43 -7.13
N LYS A 72 -10.68 9.71 -7.13
CA LYS A 72 -10.70 10.62 -8.31
C LYS A 72 -10.02 10.04 -9.56
N TRP A 73 -9.11 9.07 -9.39
CA TRP A 73 -8.31 8.45 -10.45
C TRP A 73 -8.64 6.96 -10.67
N ARG A 74 -9.86 6.54 -10.33
CA ARG A 74 -10.35 5.15 -10.46
C ARG A 74 -9.60 4.07 -9.68
N ARG A 75 -8.59 4.45 -8.86
CA ARG A 75 -7.95 3.54 -7.91
C ARG A 75 -8.88 3.29 -6.73
N TRP A 76 -8.98 2.04 -6.30
CA TRP A 76 -9.67 1.68 -5.08
C TRP A 76 -8.86 2.16 -3.87
N LEU A 77 -9.52 2.79 -2.90
CA LEU A 77 -8.95 3.01 -1.58
C LEU A 77 -9.20 1.77 -0.73
N ALA A 78 -8.14 1.21 -0.12
CA ALA A 78 -8.23 -0.04 0.62
C ALA A 78 -7.50 0.02 1.97
N LYS A 79 -8.06 -0.71 2.94
CA LYS A 79 -7.29 -1.24 4.07
C LYS A 79 -6.72 -2.59 3.67
N VAL A 80 -5.45 -2.83 3.98
CA VAL A 80 -4.75 -4.08 3.68
C VAL A 80 -4.47 -4.81 4.97
N TYR A 81 -4.83 -6.08 5.02
CA TYR A 81 -4.61 -6.97 6.16
C TYR A 81 -3.69 -8.11 5.75
N LEU A 82 -2.70 -8.39 6.59
CA LEU A 82 -1.73 -9.45 6.41
C LEU A 82 -2.04 -10.60 7.37
N LYS A 83 -1.70 -11.83 7.00
CA LYS A 83 -2.09 -13.04 7.73
C LYS A 83 -1.46 -13.13 9.12
N ASP A 84 -0.29 -12.53 9.29
CA ASP A 84 0.50 -12.54 10.52
C ASP A 84 0.20 -11.35 11.45
N SER A 85 -0.76 -10.49 11.10
CA SER A 85 -1.06 -9.26 11.85
C SER A 85 -2.56 -9.12 12.11
N THR A 86 -2.90 -8.61 13.29
CA THR A 86 -4.28 -8.20 13.63
C THR A 86 -4.58 -6.76 13.19
N GLU A 87 -3.53 -5.96 13.00
CA GLU A 87 -3.61 -4.59 12.54
C GLU A 87 -3.50 -4.54 11.01
N SER A 88 -4.05 -3.47 10.42
CA SER A 88 -3.85 -3.26 8.99
C SER A 88 -2.43 -2.80 8.69
N LEU A 89 -1.91 -3.14 7.52
CA LEU A 89 -0.65 -2.60 7.01
C LEU A 89 -0.66 -1.06 6.98
N ASN A 90 -1.84 -0.45 6.81
CA ASN A 90 -2.03 0.99 6.89
C ASN A 90 -1.66 1.54 8.28
N GLU A 91 -2.15 0.90 9.34
CA GLU A 91 -1.87 1.26 10.73
C GLU A 91 -0.40 1.01 11.07
N GLU A 92 0.15 -0.15 10.69
CA GLU A 92 1.58 -0.46 10.87
C GLU A 92 2.50 0.64 10.29
N LEU A 93 2.17 1.15 9.10
CA LEU A 93 2.92 2.22 8.44
C LEU A 93 2.85 3.55 9.20
N VAL A 94 1.68 3.89 9.76
CA VAL A 94 1.49 5.10 10.57
C VAL A 94 2.29 5.01 11.86
N GLU A 95 2.22 3.87 12.56
CA GLU A 95 2.94 3.67 13.82
C GLU A 95 4.46 3.73 13.64
N LYS A 96 4.95 3.24 12.50
CA LYS A 96 6.38 3.32 12.16
C LYS A 96 6.83 4.68 11.64
N GLY A 97 5.91 5.64 11.46
CA GLY A 97 6.23 6.98 10.97
C GLY A 97 6.73 6.99 9.52
N LEU A 98 6.33 5.99 8.71
CA LEU A 98 6.75 5.86 7.31
C LEU A 98 5.80 6.60 6.34
N VAL A 99 4.68 7.10 6.85
CA VAL A 99 3.62 7.75 6.07
C VAL A 99 3.04 8.96 6.78
N GLU A 100 2.42 9.83 6.00
CA GLU A 100 1.59 10.91 6.51
C GLU A 100 0.11 10.52 6.48
N THR A 101 -0.61 10.77 7.58
CA THR A 101 -2.05 10.52 7.67
C THR A 101 -2.83 11.61 6.93
N VAL A 102 -3.78 11.21 6.09
CA VAL A 102 -4.67 12.10 5.36
C VAL A 102 -6.06 11.99 5.97
N ARG A 103 -6.58 13.12 6.48
CA ARG A 103 -7.96 13.22 6.98
C ARG A 103 -8.97 13.37 5.85
#